data_AF-A0A6G9N7A8-F1
#
_entry.id   AF-A0A6G9N7A8-F1
#
_cell.length_a   1.000
_cell.length_b   1.000
_cell.length_c   1.000
_cell.angle_alpha   90.00
_cell.angle_beta   90.00
_cell.angle_gamma   90.00
#
_symmetry.space_group_name_H-M   'P 1'
#
loop_
_entity.id
_entity.type
_entity.pdbx_description
1 polymer ?
#
loop_
_entity_poly.entity_id
_entity_poly.type
_entity_poly.pdbx_seq_one_letter_code
_entity_poly.pdbx_strand_id
1 'polypeptide(L)'
;MTGGNHDTLLGVNEALDYYWSPSGPLNYSASRDHTISHDLPDWWRVTNSLYMAARVLMLERGYFLGTRPLLHRLPKLAGVDIDTHEDYRIACALHALYREDAAFAEGGSDDALAAACSWATR
;
A
#
# COMPACT_ATOMS: atom_id res chain seq x y z
N MET A 1 -8.82 -22.44 -4.12
CA MET A 1 -8.71 -21.43 -3.05
C MET A 1 -9.79 -21.72 -2.02
N THR A 2 -9.44 -22.48 -0.99
CA THR A 2 -10.33 -22.83 0.13
C THR A 2 -9.66 -22.31 1.39
N GLY A 3 -10.13 -21.20 1.95
CA GLY A 3 -9.54 -20.63 3.16
C GLY A 3 -9.81 -19.14 3.49
N GLY A 4 -10.83 -18.49 2.91
CA GLY A 4 -11.19 -17.12 3.27
C GLY A 4 -12.50 -16.65 2.63
N ASN A 5 -13.21 -15.72 3.27
CA ASN A 5 -14.50 -15.18 2.81
C ASN A 5 -14.32 -14.08 1.73
N HIS A 6 -13.20 -14.12 1.00
CA HIS A 6 -12.81 -13.11 0.02
C HIS A 6 -12.97 -13.65 -1.39
N ASP A 7 -13.42 -12.79 -2.29
CA ASP A 7 -13.68 -13.16 -3.70
C ASP A 7 -12.55 -12.73 -4.65
N THR A 8 -11.73 -11.77 -4.21
CA THR A 8 -10.62 -11.18 -4.95
C THR A 8 -9.50 -10.74 -4.00
N LEU A 9 -8.32 -10.46 -4.54
CA LEU A 9 -7.14 -9.97 -3.82
C LEU A 9 -6.66 -8.68 -4.48
N LEU A 10 -6.38 -7.68 -3.66
CA LEU A 10 -6.06 -6.32 -4.08
C LEU A 10 -4.86 -5.77 -3.29
N GLY A 11 -3.80 -5.37 -3.98
CA GLY A 11 -2.63 -4.73 -3.37
C GLY A 11 -2.89 -3.27 -3.02
N VAL A 12 -2.72 -2.90 -1.75
CA VAL A 12 -2.97 -1.55 -1.24
C VAL A 12 -1.84 -0.99 -0.36
N ASN A 13 -1.70 0.32 -0.30
CA ASN A 13 -0.99 1.00 0.80
C ASN A 13 -2.01 1.56 1.80
N GLU A 14 -1.57 1.77 3.03
CA GLU A 14 -2.32 2.58 4.00
C GLU A 14 -2.25 4.06 3.61
N ALA A 15 -3.38 4.76 3.74
CA ALA A 15 -3.51 6.16 3.37
C ALA A 15 -3.59 7.04 4.63
N LEU A 16 -2.44 7.48 5.13
CA LEU A 16 -2.31 8.39 6.28
C LEU A 16 -2.14 9.86 5.89
N ASP A 17 -2.43 10.18 4.62
CA ASP A 17 -2.36 11.54 4.09
C ASP A 17 -3.67 12.30 4.34
N TYR A 18 -3.60 13.62 4.42
CA TYR A 18 -4.78 14.47 4.57
C TYR A 18 -5.39 14.80 3.19
N TYR A 19 -6.58 14.29 2.92
CA TYR A 19 -7.25 14.47 1.63
C TYR A 19 -8.24 15.65 1.66
N TRP A 20 -8.26 16.42 0.57
CA TRP A 20 -9.15 17.56 0.38
C TRP A 20 -10.01 17.39 -0.87
N SER A 21 -11.22 17.93 -0.79
CA SER A 21 -12.12 18.16 -1.91
C SER A 21 -12.49 19.64 -2.00
N PRO A 22 -13.16 20.09 -3.08
CA PRO A 22 -13.71 21.44 -3.13
C PRO A 22 -14.70 21.75 -1.99
N SER A 23 -15.32 20.73 -1.38
CA SER A 23 -16.21 20.87 -0.22
C SER A 23 -15.49 20.89 1.13
N GLY A 24 -14.17 20.69 1.17
CA GLY A 24 -13.38 20.68 2.40
C GLY A 24 -12.61 19.39 2.67
N PRO A 25 -12.10 19.19 3.90
CA PRO A 25 -11.31 18.02 4.28
C PRO A 25 -12.17 16.75 4.26
N LEU A 26 -11.60 15.63 3.80
CA LEU A 26 -12.33 14.40 3.57
C LEU A 26 -12.19 13.38 4.70
N ASN A 27 -10.98 13.19 5.22
CA ASN A 27 -10.66 12.14 6.19
C ASN A 27 -10.18 12.67 7.55
N TYR A 28 -10.24 13.99 7.77
CA TYR A 28 -9.73 14.61 8.99
C TYR A 28 -10.49 15.89 9.33
N SER A 29 -10.42 16.32 10.59
CA SER A 29 -10.92 17.63 11.01
C SER A 29 -9.87 18.70 10.73
N ALA A 30 -10.14 19.63 9.80
CA ALA A 30 -9.28 20.79 9.55
C ALA A 30 -9.66 21.98 10.43
N SER A 31 -9.76 21.75 11.74
CA SER A 31 -10.18 22.76 12.72
C SER A 31 -9.23 22.81 13.92
N ARG A 32 -9.61 23.53 14.98
CA ARG A 32 -8.88 23.52 16.26
C ARG A 32 -8.72 22.11 16.83
N ASP A 33 -9.67 21.23 16.54
CA ASP A 33 -9.65 19.83 16.94
C ASP A 33 -9.10 18.97 15.78
N HIS A 34 -7.86 19.26 15.35
CA HIS A 34 -7.21 18.61 14.20
C HIS A 34 -6.98 17.11 14.44
N THR A 35 -7.37 16.27 13.48
CA THR A 35 -7.11 14.82 13.55
C THR A 35 -5.65 14.54 13.14
N ILE A 36 -4.84 13.99 14.05
CA ILE A 36 -3.46 13.62 13.74
C ILE A 36 -3.41 12.40 12.82
N SER A 37 -2.33 12.25 12.05
CA SER A 37 -2.22 11.23 11.00
C SER A 37 -2.39 9.79 11.48
N HIS A 38 -2.00 9.48 12.72
CA HIS A 38 -2.19 8.15 13.32
C HIS A 38 -3.64 7.85 13.72
N ASP A 39 -4.48 8.87 13.84
CA ASP A 39 -5.90 8.76 14.23
C ASP A 39 -6.84 8.92 13.01
N LEU A 40 -6.28 8.95 11.79
CA LEU A 40 -7.08 8.99 10.56
C LEU A 40 -7.90 7.69 10.40
N PRO A 41 -9.06 7.75 9.73
CA PRO A 41 -9.82 6.54 9.43
C PRO A 41 -9.00 5.60 8.54
N ASP A 42 -9.27 4.29 8.68
CA ASP A 42 -8.63 3.25 7.87
C ASP A 42 -8.99 3.42 6.39
N TRP A 43 -8.15 4.16 5.67
CA TRP A 43 -8.24 4.36 4.23
C TRP A 43 -7.08 3.65 3.55
N TRP A 44 -7.33 3.17 2.34
CA TRP A 44 -6.35 2.42 1.56
C TRP A 44 -6.25 2.98 0.15
N ARG A 45 -5.02 3.16 -0.32
CA ARG A 45 -4.71 3.50 -1.71
C ARG A 45 -4.45 2.22 -2.48
N VAL A 46 -5.19 1.99 -3.55
CA VAL A 46 -4.90 0.89 -4.49
C VAL A 46 -3.57 1.16 -5.20
N THR A 47 -2.68 0.18 -5.22
CA THR A 47 -1.31 0.34 -5.77
C THR A 47 -1.19 -0.01 -7.25
N ASN A 48 -2.25 -0.56 -7.85
CA ASN A 48 -2.23 -1.17 -9.18
C ASN A 48 -1.24 -2.33 -9.39
N SER A 49 -0.48 -2.75 -8.36
CA SER A 49 0.56 -3.76 -8.48
C SER A 49 0.05 -5.21 -8.45
N LEU A 50 -1.08 -5.45 -7.79
CA LEU A 50 -1.63 -6.79 -7.60
C LEU A 50 -3.15 -6.79 -7.66
N TYR A 51 -3.66 -7.54 -8.63
CA TYR A 51 -5.06 -7.93 -8.75
C TYR A 51 -5.12 -9.43 -8.97
N MET A 52 -5.92 -10.14 -8.18
CA MET A 52 -6.15 -11.57 -8.40
C MET A 52 -7.60 -11.91 -8.14
N ALA A 53 -8.20 -12.61 -9.10
CA ALA A 53 -9.60 -12.99 -9.10
C ALA A 53 -9.79 -14.33 -9.82
N ALA A 54 -10.85 -15.07 -9.45
CA ALA A 54 -11.23 -16.25 -10.20
C ALA A 54 -11.72 -15.87 -11.61
N ARG A 55 -11.31 -16.62 -12.63
CA ARG A 55 -11.73 -16.37 -14.03
C ARG A 55 -13.25 -16.28 -14.19
N VAL A 56 -13.99 -17.15 -13.53
CA VAL A 56 -15.46 -17.16 -13.58
C VAL A 56 -16.04 -15.82 -13.10
N LEU A 57 -15.54 -15.29 -11.99
CA LEU A 57 -15.95 -14.00 -11.45
C LEU A 57 -15.63 -12.86 -12.43
N MET A 58 -14.44 -12.88 -13.05
CA MET A 58 -14.04 -11.86 -14.01
C MET A 58 -14.96 -11.84 -15.23
N LEU A 59 -15.36 -13.00 -15.74
CA LEU A 59 -16.25 -13.11 -16.88
C LEU A 59 -17.69 -12.71 -16.54
N GLU A 60 -18.19 -13.13 -15.37
CA GLU A 60 -19.54 -12.77 -14.91
C GLU A 60 -19.68 -11.26 -14.67
N ARG A 61 -18.64 -10.60 -14.16
CA ARG A 61 -18.68 -9.17 -13.81
C ARG A 61 -18.18 -8.25 -14.91
N GLY A 62 -17.39 -8.77 -15.86
CA GLY A 62 -16.61 -7.93 -16.77
C GLY A 62 -15.55 -7.07 -16.05
N TYR A 63 -15.14 -7.46 -14.85
CA TYR A 63 -14.21 -6.69 -14.00
C TYR A 63 -13.43 -7.61 -13.06
N PHE A 64 -12.23 -7.17 -12.65
CA PHE A 64 -11.30 -7.98 -11.84
C PHE A 64 -11.44 -7.79 -10.32
N LEU A 65 -12.32 -6.90 -9.85
CA LEU A 65 -12.65 -6.76 -8.43
C LEU A 65 -14.02 -7.35 -8.11
N GLY A 66 -14.04 -8.12 -7.03
CA GLY A 66 -15.27 -8.62 -6.42
C GLY A 66 -15.82 -7.62 -5.40
N THR A 67 -16.83 -8.07 -4.67
CA THR A 67 -17.50 -7.28 -3.62
C THR A 67 -16.83 -7.40 -2.26
N ARG A 68 -15.94 -8.39 -2.08
CA ARG A 68 -15.23 -8.64 -0.81
C ARG A 68 -13.74 -8.87 -1.07
N PRO A 69 -13.02 -7.86 -1.58
CA PRO A 69 -11.59 -7.99 -1.80
C PRO A 69 -10.86 -8.22 -0.47
N LEU A 70 -9.88 -9.11 -0.49
CA LEU A 70 -8.83 -9.16 0.51
C LEU A 70 -7.84 -8.04 0.19
N LEU A 71 -7.69 -7.08 1.10
CA LEU A 71 -6.73 -5.99 0.97
C LEU A 71 -5.34 -6.46 1.44
N HIS A 72 -4.44 -6.73 0.50
CA HIS A 72 -3.06 -7.07 0.79
C HIS A 72 -2.24 -5.79 0.95
N ARG A 73 -1.88 -5.49 2.21
CA ARG A 73 -1.10 -4.30 2.55
C ARG A 73 0.35 -4.47 2.08
N LEU A 74 0.77 -3.55 1.22
CA LEU A 74 2.13 -3.46 0.71
C LEU A 74 2.91 -2.37 1.45
N PRO A 75 4.25 -2.50 1.55
CA PRO A 75 5.10 -1.47 2.13
C PRO A 75 4.89 -0.11 1.46
N LYS A 76 5.12 0.98 2.20
CA LYS A 76 4.99 2.35 1.67
C LYS A 76 5.85 2.61 0.44
N LEU A 77 7.00 1.95 0.33
CA LEU A 77 7.88 2.07 -0.82
C LEU A 77 7.28 1.43 -2.07
N ALA A 78 6.44 0.40 -1.94
CA ALA A 78 5.83 -0.30 -3.05
C ALA A 78 4.64 0.47 -3.65
N GLY A 79 4.42 0.30 -4.95
CA GLY A 79 3.29 0.91 -5.68
C GLY A 79 3.61 2.23 -6.37
N VAL A 80 4.83 2.39 -6.88
CA VAL A 80 5.15 3.42 -7.88
C VAL A 80 4.60 2.97 -9.23
N ASP A 81 3.57 3.65 -9.71
CA ASP A 81 2.99 3.43 -11.05
C ASP A 81 3.76 4.32 -12.05
N ILE A 82 4.33 3.72 -13.10
CA ILE A 82 5.24 4.43 -13.99
C ILE A 82 4.48 4.93 -15.22
N ASP A 83 3.89 6.12 -15.08
CA ASP A 83 3.19 6.82 -16.18
C ASP A 83 4.04 7.94 -16.78
N THR A 84 4.96 8.50 -15.99
CA THR A 84 5.79 9.64 -16.38
C THR A 84 7.28 9.37 -16.21
N HIS A 85 8.10 10.28 -16.78
CA HIS A 85 9.55 10.23 -16.58
C HIS A 85 9.95 10.47 -15.12
N GLU A 86 9.15 11.20 -14.34
CA GLU A 86 9.41 11.41 -12.91
C GLU A 86 9.19 10.12 -12.13
N ASP A 87 8.12 9.38 -12.40
CA ASP A 87 7.84 8.09 -11.79
C ASP A 87 8.96 7.08 -12.06
N TYR A 88 9.47 7.06 -13.30
CA TYR A 88 10.62 6.23 -13.65
C TYR A 88 11.86 6.60 -12.81
N ARG A 89 12.16 7.89 -12.66
CA ARG A 89 13.30 8.34 -11.84
C ARG A 89 13.13 7.96 -10.36
N ILE A 90 11.91 8.06 -9.84
CA ILE A 90 11.57 7.60 -8.48
C ILE A 90 11.81 6.09 -8.36
N ALA A 91 11.28 5.29 -9.29
CA ALA A 91 11.46 3.85 -9.29
C ALA A 91 12.95 3.44 -9.34
N CYS A 92 13.75 4.10 -10.18
CA CYS A 92 15.20 3.87 -10.22
C CYS A 92 15.90 4.22 -8.91
N ALA A 93 15.51 5.31 -8.26
CA ALA A 93 16.09 5.70 -6.97
C ALA A 93 15.74 4.68 -5.86
N LEU A 94 14.53 4.13 -5.87
CA LEU A 94 14.07 3.13 -4.90
C LEU A 94 14.66 1.74 -5.12
N HIS A 95 15.16 1.43 -6.32
CA HIS A 95 15.65 0.09 -6.67
C HIS A 95 16.74 -0.44 -5.72
N ALA A 96 17.62 0.42 -5.19
CA ALA A 96 18.63 0.00 -4.22
C ALA A 96 18.00 -0.52 -2.92
N LEU A 97 16.98 0.17 -2.40
CA LEU A 97 16.25 -0.23 -1.19
C LEU A 97 15.53 -1.56 -1.39
N TYR A 98 14.91 -1.78 -2.55
CA TYR A 98 14.27 -3.06 -2.86
C TYR A 98 15.24 -4.24 -2.90
N ARG A 99 16.47 -4.00 -3.35
CA ARG A 99 17.51 -5.04 -3.36
C ARG A 99 17.99 -5.37 -1.95
N GLU A 100 18.10 -4.36 -1.08
CA GLU A 100 18.41 -4.57 0.33
C GLU A 100 17.32 -5.38 1.01
N ASP A 101 16.04 -4.98 0.85
CA ASP A 101 14.89 -5.69 1.40
C ASP A 101 14.81 -7.16 0.93
N ALA A 102 15.06 -7.41 -0.36
CA ALA A 102 15.10 -8.76 -0.91
C ALA A 102 16.24 -9.59 -0.31
N ALA A 103 17.43 -9.00 -0.16
CA ALA A 103 18.57 -9.67 0.47
C ALA A 103 18.31 -9.96 1.96
N PHE A 104 17.63 -9.07 2.69
CA PHE A 104 17.19 -9.32 4.06
C PHE A 104 16.17 -10.46 4.14
N ALA A 105 15.20 -10.50 3.22
CA ALA A 105 14.19 -11.55 3.16
C ALA A 105 14.79 -12.93 2.85
N GLU A 106 15.83 -12.99 2.01
CA GLU A 106 16.54 -14.24 1.66
C GLU A 106 17.61 -14.65 2.69
N GLY A 107 18.12 -13.72 3.50
CA GLY A 107 19.26 -13.90 4.41
C GLY A 107 18.96 -13.99 5.90
N GLY A 108 17.67 -14.04 6.29
CA GLY A 108 17.13 -14.01 7.66
C GLY A 108 18.12 -14.17 8.84
N SER A 109 18.49 -13.06 9.46
CA SER A 109 18.77 -13.03 10.89
C SER A 109 18.11 -11.80 11.52
N ASP A 110 17.42 -12.02 12.66
CA ASP A 110 16.67 -11.00 13.40
C ASP A 110 17.55 -9.82 13.90
N ASP A 111 18.87 -9.99 13.93
CA ASP A 111 19.83 -8.98 14.40
C ASP A 111 19.96 -7.77 13.46
N ALA A 112 19.69 -7.93 12.15
CA ALA A 112 19.81 -6.84 11.19
C ALA A 112 18.66 -5.81 11.31
N LEU A 113 17.46 -6.28 11.67
CA LEU A 113 16.29 -5.42 11.87
C LEU A 113 16.49 -4.49 13.08
N ALA A 114 17.14 -4.99 14.15
CA ALA A 114 17.47 -4.21 15.33
C ALA A 114 18.49 -3.09 15.03
N ALA A 115 19.46 -3.37 14.14
CA ALA A 115 20.42 -2.36 13.70
C ALA A 115 19.78 -1.29 12.81
N ALA A 116 18.88 -1.68 11.89
CA ALA A 116 18.17 -0.77 11.00
C ALA A 116 17.14 0.11 11.73
N CYS A 117 16.55 -0.31 12.86
CA CYS A 117 15.65 0.56 13.63
C CYS A 117 16.38 1.56 14.55
N SER A 118 17.69 1.39 14.79
CA SER A 118 18.45 2.22 15.73
C SER A 118 18.68 3.68 15.29
N TRP A 119 18.47 4.00 14.00
CA TRP A 119 18.53 5.37 13.48
C TRP A 119 17.20 6.13 13.60
N ALA A 120 16.07 5.43 13.76
CA ALA A 120 14.74 6.03 13.81
C ALA A 120 14.32 6.51 15.22
N THR A 121 15.12 6.21 16.25
CA THR A 121 14.88 6.61 17.65
C THR A 121 15.92 7.61 18.18
N ARG A 122 16.62 8.36 17.31
CA ARG A 122 17.50 9.48 17.71
C ARG A 122 16.89 10.83 17.37
#